data_AF-A0A813GU13-F1
#
_entry.id   AF-A0A813GU13-F1
#
_cell.length_a   1.000
_cell.length_b   1.000
_cell.length_c   1.000
_cell.angle_alpha   90.00
_cell.angle_beta   90.00
_cell.angle_gamma   90.00
#
_symmetry.space_group_name_H-M   'P 1'
#
loop_
_entity.id
_entity.type
_entity.pdbx_description
1 polymer ?
#
loop_
_entity_poly.entity_id
_entity_poly.type
_entity_poly.pdbx_seq_one_letter_code
_entity_poly.pdbx_strand_id
1 'polypeptide(L)'
;MLGAAGIMGDAWLQGMASHHPEANVSFIGTFPGIVATGLVETSKTFPEWLRPFLGNAEKLIAISPEKSGVLHTTILSSPNPAQRPVTYFNSNLEGRLTNGLAYDADFVQWLWSFLEDTVARHGAAAELGDMTHNTLVV
;
A
#
# COMPACT_ATOMS: atom_id res chain seq x y z
N MET A 1 -2.13 -15.18 -2.41
CA MET A 1 -2.11 -13.85 -3.09
C MET A 1 -1.66 -12.69 -2.19
N LEU A 2 -1.69 -12.78 -0.85
CA LEU A 2 -1.20 -11.71 0.03
C LEU A 2 0.33 -11.47 -0.04
N GLY A 3 1.13 -12.53 -0.30
CA GLY A 3 2.58 -12.42 -0.37
C GLY A 3 3.10 -11.55 -1.51
N ALA A 4 2.52 -11.67 -2.71
CA ALA A 4 2.97 -10.91 -3.88
C ALA A 4 2.68 -9.40 -3.75
N ALA A 5 1.49 -9.03 -3.27
CA ALA A 5 1.14 -7.63 -3.03
C ALA A 5 2.02 -7.00 -1.94
N GLY A 6 2.31 -7.74 -0.86
CA GLY A 6 3.24 -7.29 0.18
C GLY A 6 4.65 -7.05 -0.36
N ILE A 7 5.18 -7.99 -1.15
CA ILE A 7 6.50 -7.86 -1.78
C ILE A 7 6.56 -6.66 -2.74
N MET A 8 5.52 -6.46 -3.56
CA MET A 8 5.44 -5.31 -4.46
C MET A 8 5.36 -3.98 -3.68
N GLY A 9 4.56 -3.93 -2.60
CA GLY A 9 4.49 -2.75 -1.75
C GLY A 9 5.84 -2.40 -1.11
N ASP A 10 6.53 -3.41 -0.58
CA ASP A 10 7.88 -3.25 -0.02
C ASP A 10 8.89 -2.78 -1.07
N ALA A 11 8.89 -3.38 -2.26
CA ALA A 11 9.78 -2.99 -3.36
C ALA A 11 9.50 -1.57 -3.84
N TRP A 12 8.23 -1.17 -3.89
CA TRP A 12 7.86 0.22 -4.21
C TRP A 12 8.39 1.21 -3.16
N LEU A 13 8.30 0.91 -1.86
CA LEU A 13 8.88 1.75 -0.81
C LEU A 13 10.41 1.88 -0.92
N GLN A 14 11.10 0.78 -1.25
CA GLN A 14 12.56 0.80 -1.51
C GLN A 14 12.90 1.64 -2.75
N GLY A 15 12.07 1.54 -3.80
CA GLY A 15 12.17 2.39 -4.98
C GLY A 15 12.00 3.88 -4.65
N MET A 16 10.97 4.22 -3.87
CA MET A 16 10.72 5.59 -3.41
C MET A 16 11.90 6.17 -2.62
N ALA A 17 12.45 5.38 -1.69
CA ALA A 17 13.63 5.80 -0.92
C ALA A 17 14.86 6.07 -1.81
N SER A 18 15.02 5.29 -2.88
CA SER A 18 16.14 5.41 -3.82
C SER A 18 15.98 6.57 -4.80
N HIS A 19 14.75 6.95 -5.15
CA HIS A 19 14.45 8.08 -6.04
C HIS A 19 14.41 9.44 -5.33
N HIS A 20 14.35 9.45 -3.99
CA HIS A 20 14.31 10.66 -3.18
C HIS A 20 15.36 10.70 -2.05
N PRO A 21 16.66 10.44 -2.34
CA PRO A 21 17.70 10.39 -1.31
C PRO A 21 17.91 11.75 -0.61
N GLU A 22 17.58 12.85 -1.28
CA GLU A 22 17.74 14.23 -0.78
C GLU A 22 16.60 14.70 0.14
N ALA A 23 15.46 14.02 0.14
CA ALA A 23 14.24 14.56 0.72
C ALA A 23 14.21 14.55 2.26
N ASN A 24 15.22 13.98 2.93
CA ASN A 24 15.25 13.76 4.39
C ASN A 24 13.92 13.18 4.92
N VAL A 25 13.33 12.28 4.13
CA VAL A 25 12.10 11.55 4.45
C VAL A 25 12.43 10.08 4.66
N SER A 26 11.68 9.44 5.54
CA SER A 26 11.71 7.99 5.73
C SER A 26 10.38 7.40 5.30
N PHE A 27 10.42 6.28 4.62
CA PHE A 27 9.24 5.59 4.11
C PHE A 27 8.83 4.48 5.06
N ILE A 28 7.52 4.37 5.29
CA ILE A 28 6.95 3.49 6.31
C ILE A 28 5.96 2.54 5.67
N GLY A 29 6.23 1.24 5.77
CA GLY A 29 5.25 0.19 5.55
C GLY A 29 4.58 -0.19 6.88
N THR A 30 3.30 -0.56 6.85
CA THR A 30 2.59 -0.93 8.08
C THR A 30 1.56 -2.02 7.82
N PHE A 31 1.50 -2.97 8.75
CA PHE A 31 0.38 -3.88 8.91
C PHE A 31 -0.09 -3.82 10.37
N PRO A 32 -1.08 -2.98 10.68
CA PRO A 32 -1.60 -2.83 12.05
C PRO A 32 -2.37 -4.07 12.52
N GLY A 33 -2.56 -5.06 11.65
CA GLY A 33 -3.49 -6.17 11.82
C GLY A 33 -4.63 -6.08 10.80
N ILE A 34 -5.58 -7.00 10.92
CA ILE A 34 -6.83 -6.93 10.16
C ILE A 34 -7.68 -5.82 10.78
N VAL A 35 -8.13 -4.86 9.98
CA VAL A 35 -8.94 -3.74 10.46
C VAL A 35 -10.37 -3.96 9.98
N ALA A 36 -11.33 -3.84 10.89
CA ALA A 36 -12.75 -4.07 10.60
C ALA A 36 -13.33 -2.94 9.72
N THR A 37 -13.04 -2.99 8.42
CA THR A 37 -13.48 -1.98 7.43
C THR A 37 -14.54 -2.52 6.48
N GLY A 38 -14.91 -3.80 6.59
CA GLY A 38 -15.85 -4.45 5.68
C GLY A 38 -15.26 -4.68 4.29
N LEU A 39 -13.94 -4.60 4.15
CA LEU A 39 -13.24 -4.78 2.88
C LEU A 39 -13.50 -6.18 2.31
N VAL A 40 -13.56 -7.21 3.15
CA VAL A 40 -13.80 -8.59 2.70
C VAL A 40 -15.21 -8.75 2.14
N GLU A 41 -16.21 -8.12 2.76
CA GLU A 41 -17.61 -8.21 2.35
C GLU A 41 -17.84 -7.49 1.00
N THR A 42 -17.11 -6.40 0.75
CA THR A 42 -17.24 -5.56 -0.46
C THR A 42 -16.24 -5.90 -1.56
N SER A 43 -15.19 -6.66 -1.25
CA SER A 43 -14.12 -6.99 -2.19
C SER A 43 -14.55 -8.00 -3.26
N LYS A 44 -14.20 -7.71 -4.52
CA LYS A 44 -14.33 -8.66 -5.64
C LYS A 44 -13.20 -9.69 -5.71
N THR A 45 -12.23 -9.64 -4.78
CA THR A 45 -11.12 -10.60 -4.72
C THR A 45 -11.60 -12.02 -4.38
N PHE A 46 -12.72 -12.14 -3.67
CA PHE A 46 -13.28 -13.43 -3.27
C PHE A 46 -14.60 -13.73 -4.01
N PRO A 47 -14.89 -15.01 -4.33
CA PRO A 47 -16.20 -15.42 -4.82
C PRO A 47 -17.32 -15.01 -3.85
N GLU A 48 -18.48 -14.62 -4.38
CA GLU A 48 -19.59 -14.06 -3.58
C GLU A 48 -20.05 -14.99 -2.45
N TRP A 49 -20.08 -16.30 -2.70
CA TRP A 49 -20.48 -17.30 -1.71
C TRP A 49 -19.52 -17.41 -0.51
N LEU A 50 -18.26 -17.01 -0.68
CA LEU A 50 -17.23 -17.11 0.35
C LEU A 50 -17.15 -15.85 1.23
N ARG A 51 -17.56 -14.70 0.71
CA ARG A 51 -17.48 -13.40 1.41
C ARG A 51 -18.17 -13.39 2.77
N PRO A 52 -19.38 -13.96 2.97
CA PRO A 52 -20.02 -13.95 4.28
C PRO A 52 -19.22 -14.71 5.35
N PHE A 53 -18.59 -15.83 4.97
CA PHE A 53 -17.76 -16.60 5.90
C PHE A 53 -16.50 -15.84 6.28
N LEU A 54 -15.82 -15.25 5.30
CA LEU A 54 -14.61 -14.46 5.55
C LEU A 54 -14.91 -13.17 6.31
N GLY A 55 -16.02 -12.50 6.03
CA GLY A 55 -16.44 -11.29 6.77
C GLY A 55 -16.80 -11.58 8.22
N ASN A 56 -17.40 -12.74 8.50
CA ASN A 56 -17.60 -13.18 9.88
C ASN A 56 -16.28 -13.55 10.58
N ALA A 57 -15.36 -14.20 9.87
CA ALA A 57 -14.03 -14.49 10.42
C ALA A 57 -13.25 -13.19 10.69
N GLU A 58 -13.32 -12.19 9.80
CA GLU A 58 -12.74 -10.85 9.99
C GLU A 58 -13.21 -10.24 11.31
N LYS A 59 -14.52 -10.25 11.60
CA LYS A 59 -15.09 -9.68 12.84
C LYS A 59 -14.55 -10.31 14.13
N LEU A 60 -14.05 -11.55 14.08
CA LEU A 60 -13.50 -12.22 15.26
C LEU A 60 -12.06 -11.84 15.58
N ILE A 61 -11.27 -11.46 14.57
CA ILE A 61 -9.83 -11.24 14.70
C ILE A 61 -9.41 -9.80 14.37
N ALA A 62 -10.31 -8.99 13.82
CA ALA A 62 -10.03 -7.63 13.43
C ALA A 62 -9.97 -6.69 14.63
N ILE A 63 -9.08 -5.71 14.54
CA ILE A 63 -9.05 -4.56 15.43
C ILE A 63 -10.01 -3.48 14.93
N SER A 64 -10.42 -2.59 15.83
CA SER A 64 -11.22 -1.43 15.45
C SER A 64 -10.40 -0.42 14.63
N PRO A 65 -11.04 0.38 13.75
CA PRO A 65 -10.39 1.48 13.05
C PRO A 65 -9.69 2.47 13.99
N GLU A 66 -10.26 2.76 15.16
CA GLU A 66 -9.68 3.65 16.16
C GLU A 66 -8.38 3.07 16.71
N LYS A 67 -8.35 1.77 17.03
CA LYS A 67 -7.13 1.10 17.49
C LYS A 67 -6.06 1.13 16.40
N SER A 68 -6.44 0.90 15.14
CA SER A 68 -5.53 1.03 14.00
C SER A 68 -4.96 2.45 13.89
N GLY A 69 -5.81 3.48 14.02
CA GLY A 69 -5.39 4.88 14.04
C GLY A 69 -4.37 5.16 15.15
N VAL A 70 -4.62 4.66 16.37
CA VAL A 70 -3.67 4.77 17.48
C VAL A 70 -2.33 4.11 17.17
N LEU A 71 -2.31 2.95 16.51
CA LEU A 71 -1.06 2.30 16.12
C LEU A 71 -0.29 3.15 15.10
N HIS A 72 -0.96 3.71 14.09
CA HIS A 72 -0.33 4.56 13.08
C HIS A 72 0.24 5.84 13.69
N THR A 73 -0.52 6.52 14.55
CA THR A 73 -0.03 7.74 15.22
C THR A 73 1.16 7.42 16.11
N THR A 74 1.14 6.28 16.82
CA THR A 74 2.27 5.82 17.65
C THR A 74 3.53 5.60 16.81
N ILE A 75 3.42 4.98 15.63
CA ILE A 75 4.55 4.78 14.71
C ILE A 75 5.11 6.15 14.28
N LEU A 76 4.24 7.03 13.79
CA LEU A 76 4.62 8.35 13.26
C LEU A 76 5.22 9.28 14.32
N SER A 77 4.77 9.18 15.57
CA SER A 77 5.29 9.99 16.68
C SER A 77 6.56 9.40 17.30
N SER A 78 6.97 8.20 16.92
CA SER A 78 8.15 7.55 17.47
C SER A 78 9.41 7.93 16.69
N PRO A 79 10.61 7.84 17.29
CA PRO A 79 11.87 8.05 16.57
C PRO A 79 12.26 6.84 15.70
N ASN A 80 11.52 5.72 15.76
CA ASN A 80 11.91 4.45 15.14
C ASN A 80 11.89 4.48 13.60
N PRO A 81 10.91 5.11 12.91
CA PRO A 81 10.92 5.18 11.44
C PRO A 81 12.16 5.83 10.85
N ALA A 82 12.73 6.83 11.54
CA ALA A 82 13.88 7.59 11.07
C ALA A 82 15.21 6.83 11.15
N GLN A 83 15.24 5.62 11.72
CA GLN A 83 16.47 4.84 11.87
C GLN A 83 16.93 4.22 10.54
N ARG A 84 16.05 4.13 9.53
CA ARG A 84 16.34 3.55 8.21
C ARG A 84 15.57 4.30 7.13
N PRO A 85 16.04 4.31 5.87
CA PRO A 85 15.29 4.90 4.76
C PRO A 85 13.90 4.28 4.58
N VAL A 86 13.77 2.98 4.83
CA VAL A 86 12.50 2.24 4.81
C VAL A 86 12.41 1.35 6.05
N THR A 87 11.27 1.40 6.74
CA THR A 87 10.96 0.50 7.85
C THR A 87 9.53 -0.02 7.74
N TYR A 88 9.34 -1.32 8.00
CA TYR A 88 8.02 -1.94 8.07
C TYR A 88 7.61 -2.19 9.53
N PHE A 89 6.39 -1.84 9.93
CA PHE A 89 5.88 -2.10 11.28
C PHE A 89 4.75 -3.14 11.26
N ASN A 90 4.79 -4.09 12.20
CA ASN A 90 3.70 -5.04 12.41
C ASN A 90 2.69 -4.55 13.47
N SER A 91 1.68 -5.37 13.75
CA SER A 91 0.63 -5.09 14.74
C SER A 91 1.14 -4.93 16.18
N ASN A 92 2.36 -5.40 16.46
CA ASN A 92 3.03 -5.26 17.76
C ASN A 92 3.94 -4.03 17.82
N LEU A 93 3.92 -3.17 16.80
CA LEU A 93 4.79 -1.99 16.66
C LEU A 93 6.28 -2.32 16.57
N GLU A 94 6.61 -3.53 16.15
CA GLU A 94 8.00 -3.93 15.90
C GLU A 94 8.42 -3.48 14.51
N GLY A 95 9.43 -2.60 14.46
CA GLY A 95 10.09 -2.21 13.22
C GLY A 95 10.94 -3.35 12.68
N ARG A 96 10.67 -3.75 11.44
CA ARG A 96 11.34 -4.85 10.73
C ARG A 96 11.89 -4.34 9.39
N LEU A 97 12.83 -5.10 8.84
CA LEU A 97 13.22 -4.96 7.45
C LEU A 97 12.05 -5.37 6.55
N THR A 98 12.02 -4.79 5.35
CA THR A 98 11.12 -5.23 4.29
C THR A 98 11.49 -6.63 3.82
N ASN A 99 10.64 -7.24 2.99
CA ASN A 99 10.92 -8.53 2.37
C ASN A 99 12.28 -8.51 1.64
N GLY A 100 13.03 -9.63 1.69
CA GLY A 100 14.34 -9.76 1.04
C GLY A 100 14.31 -9.49 -0.47
N LEU A 101 13.22 -9.87 -1.15
CA LEU A 101 13.04 -9.62 -2.59
C LEU A 101 12.88 -8.13 -2.93
N ALA A 102 12.49 -7.30 -1.96
CA ALA A 102 12.37 -5.86 -2.16
C ALA A 102 13.72 -5.14 -2.29
N TYR A 103 14.83 -5.84 -2.01
CA TYR A 103 16.19 -5.31 -2.18
C TYR A 103 16.82 -5.71 -3.53
N ASP A 104 16.12 -6.50 -4.34
CA ASP A 104 16.56 -6.84 -5.69
C ASP A 104 16.39 -5.61 -6.61
N ALA A 105 17.51 -5.05 -7.08
CA ALA A 105 17.51 -3.82 -7.86
C ALA A 105 16.79 -3.97 -9.21
N ASP A 106 16.91 -5.13 -9.87
CA ASP A 106 16.25 -5.38 -11.14
C ASP A 106 14.74 -5.47 -10.95
N PHE A 107 14.30 -6.11 -9.87
CA PHE A 107 12.89 -6.19 -9.52
C PHE A 107 12.29 -4.83 -9.16
N VAL A 108 12.99 -4.03 -8.36
CA VAL A 108 12.56 -2.67 -7.99
C VAL A 108 12.47 -1.79 -9.24
N GLN A 109 13.47 -1.83 -10.12
CA GLN A 109 13.48 -1.07 -11.36
C GLN A 109 12.33 -1.48 -12.29
N TRP A 110 12.11 -2.78 -12.47
CA TRP A 110 10.99 -3.28 -13.25
C TRP A 110 9.65 -2.79 -12.71
N LEU A 111 9.43 -2.91 -11.40
CA LEU A 111 8.19 -2.48 -10.76
C LEU A 111 7.98 -0.97 -10.92
N TRP A 112 9.03 -0.18 -10.73
CA TRP A 112 8.98 1.26 -10.90
C TRP A 112 8.56 1.65 -12.32
N SER A 113 9.27 1.16 -13.33
CA SER A 113 8.96 1.42 -14.73
C SER A 113 7.57 0.93 -15.11
N PHE A 114 7.14 -0.23 -14.62
CA PHE A 114 5.79 -0.74 -14.84
C PHE A 114 4.70 0.20 -14.28
N LEU A 115 4.91 0.74 -13.07
CA LEU A 115 3.97 1.66 -12.45
C LEU A 115 3.92 3.01 -13.19
N GLU A 116 5.07 3.58 -13.58
CA GLU A 116 5.13 4.81 -14.37
C GLU A 116 4.42 4.65 -15.72
N ASP A 117 4.70 3.57 -16.45
CA ASP A 117 4.04 3.24 -17.71
C ASP A 117 2.52 3.11 -17.53
N THR A 118 2.09 2.45 -16.46
CA THR A 118 0.67 2.26 -16.17
C THR A 118 -0.02 3.59 -15.92
N VAL A 119 0.58 4.46 -15.11
CA VAL A 119 0.07 5.80 -14.84
C VAL A 119 0.04 6.64 -16.11
N ALA A 120 1.11 6.66 -16.91
CA ALA A 120 1.18 7.45 -18.14
C ALA A 120 0.08 7.05 -19.15
N ARG A 121 -0.14 5.74 -19.35
CA ARG A 121 -1.16 5.23 -20.29
C ARG A 121 -2.58 5.55 -19.85
N HIS A 122 -2.87 5.49 -18.55
CA HIS A 122 -4.23 5.73 -18.03
C HIS A 122 -4.49 7.19 -17.69
N GLY A 123 -3.46 7.98 -17.38
CA GLY A 123 -3.53 9.44 -17.23
C GLY A 123 -3.82 10.11 -18.57
N ALA A 124 -3.15 9.70 -19.64
CA ALA A 124 -3.43 10.20 -20.99
C ALA A 124 -4.85 9.85 -21.47
N ALA A 125 -5.38 8.69 -21.07
CA ALA A 125 -6.76 8.31 -21.38
C ALA A 125 -7.81 9.16 -20.63
N ALA A 126 -7.49 9.61 -19.40
CA ALA A 126 -8.36 10.50 -18.63
C ALA A 126 -8.41 11.92 -19.25
N GLU A 127 -7.28 12.44 -19.71
CA GLU A 127 -7.23 13.75 -20.40
C GLU A 127 -7.95 13.74 -21.75
N LEU A 128 -7.89 12.63 -22.50
CA LEU A 128 -8.63 12.46 -23.76
C LEU A 128 -10.15 12.31 -23.56
N GLY A 129 -10.59 11.66 -22.47
CA GLY A 129 -12.01 11.56 -22.12
C GLY A 129 -12.63 12.92 -21.78
N ASP A 130 -11.90 13.78 -21.09
CA ASP A 130 -12.35 15.11 -20.68
C ASP A 130 -12.47 16.10 -21.87
N MET A 131 -11.63 15.94 -22.90
CA MET A 131 -11.74 16.73 -24.12
C MET A 131 -12.97 16.39 -24.98
N THR A 132 -13.51 15.16 -24.89
CA THR A 132 -14.71 14.78 -25.68
C THR A 132 -16.04 15.27 -25.09
N HIS A 133 -16.04 15.79 -23.85
CA HIS A 133 -17.24 16.39 -23.23
C HIS A 133 -17.30 17.91 -23.32
N ASN A 134 -16.26 18.57 -23.84
CA ASN A 134 -16.20 20.03 -23.92
C ASN A 134 -16.38 20.60 -25.35
N THR A 135 -16.81 19.80 -26.33
CA THR A 135 -16.97 20.24 -27.74
C THR A 135 -18.41 20.12 -28.27
N LEU A 136 -19.43 20.31 -27.44
CA LEU A 136 -20.81 20.46 -27.90
C LEU A 136 -21.59 21.49 -27.04
N VAL A 137 -21.14 22.74 -27.05
CA VAL A 137 -22.01 23.91 -26.78
C VAL A 137 -21.55 25.08 -27.67
N VAL A 138 -22.04 25.10 -28.92
CA VAL A 138 -22.32 26.32 -29.69
C VAL A 138 -23.61 26.09 -30.45
#